data_AF-X0RWS0-F1
#
_entry.id   AF-X0RWS0-F1
#
_cell.length_a   1.000
_cell.length_b   1.000
_cell.length_c   1.000
_cell.angle_alpha   90.00
_cell.angle_beta   90.00
_cell.angle_gamma   90.00
#
_symmetry.space_group_name_H-M   'P 1'
#
loop_
_entity.id
_entity.type
_entity.pdbx_description
1 polymer ?
#
loop_
_entity_poly.entity_id
_entity_poly.type
_entity_poly.pdbx_seq_one_letter_code
_entity_poly.pdbx_strand_id
1 'polypeptide(L)' 'MVPANLIITPLYLGVEREIVVKMLIPAIIPFNLLKGIISGALTFILYKRLYPLIISK' A
#
# COMPACT_ATOMS: atom_id res chain seq x y z
N MET A 1 -6.73 1.64 2.03
CA MET A 1 -5.88 1.12 3.14
C MET A 1 -6.21 1.75 4.51
N VAL A 2 -6.73 2.98 4.58
CA VAL A 2 -7.07 3.66 5.85
C VAL A 2 -8.09 2.90 6.72
N PRO A 3 -9.25 2.41 6.23
CA PRO A 3 -10.21 1.70 7.08
C PRO A 3 -9.63 0.43 7.72
N ALA A 4 -8.86 -0.33 6.93
CA ALA A 4 -8.18 -1.53 7.43
C ALA A 4 -7.14 -1.19 8.50
N ASN A 5 -6.36 -0.11 8.34
CA ASN A 5 -5.41 0.33 9.37
C ASN A 5 -6.12 0.76 10.67
N LEU A 6 -7.30 1.40 10.58
CA LEU A 6 -8.05 1.80 11.77
C LEU A 6 -8.65 0.65 12.57
N ILE A 7 -8.76 -0.54 11.98
CA ILE A 7 -9.30 -1.74 12.62
C ILE A 7 -8.17 -2.68 13.01
N ILE A 8 -7.29 -3.01 12.07
CA ILE A 8 -6.28 -4.07 12.24
C ILE A 8 -5.05 -3.55 12.98
N THR A 9 -4.53 -2.36 12.64
CA THR A 9 -3.31 -1.83 13.23
C THR A 9 -3.39 -1.64 14.76
N PRO A 10 -4.47 -1.10 15.36
CA PRO A 10 -4.53 -0.99 16.82
C PRO A 10 -4.60 -2.35 17.50
N LEU A 11 -5.29 -3.33 16.91
CA LEU A 11 -5.36 -4.70 17.42
C LEU A 11 -4.00 -5.40 17.34
N TYR A 12 -3.30 -5.24 16.22
CA TYR A 12 -1.99 -5.84 15.98
C TYR A 12 -0.91 -5.25 16.90
N LEU A 13 -0.92 -3.93 17.11
CA LEU A 13 0.06 -3.24 17.95
C LEU A 13 -0.32 -3.24 19.44
N GLY A 14 -1.53 -3.67 19.80
CA GLY A 14 -2.03 -3.60 21.18
C GLY A 14 -2.17 -2.17 21.72
N VAL A 15 -2.53 -1.22 20.84
CA VAL A 15 -2.65 0.21 21.18
C VAL A 15 -4.05 0.73 20.92
N GLU A 16 -4.38 1.86 21.54
CA GLU A 16 -5.66 2.54 21.27
C GLU A 16 -5.76 3.03 19.83
N ARG A 17 -6.99 3.00 19.29
CA ARG A 17 -7.29 3.45 17.93
C ARG A 17 -6.86 4.91 17.68
N GLU A 18 -6.91 5.77 18.69
CA GLU A 18 -6.55 7.18 18.57
C GLU A 18 -5.07 7.38 18.21
N ILE A 19 -4.18 6.49 18.69
CA ILE A 19 -2.76 6.52 18.32
C ILE A 19 -2.61 6.30 16.80
N VAL A 20 -3.37 5.36 16.24
CA VAL A 20 -3.38 5.09 14.79
C VAL A 20 -3.97 6.25 14.00
N VAL A 21 -5.01 6.93 14.52
CA VAL A 21 -5.56 8.14 13.89
C VAL A 21 -4.50 9.24 13.80
N LYS A 22 -3.73 9.47 14.88
CA LYS A 22 -2.64 10.45 14.91
C LYS A 22 -1.53 10.12 13.89
N MET A 23 -1.35 8.84 13.55
CA MET A 23 -0.40 8.39 12.53
C MET A 23 -0.93 8.46 11.08
N LEU A 24 -2.22 8.76 10.85
CA LEU A 24 -2.80 8.72 9.51
C LEU A 24 -2.10 9.66 8.53
N ILE A 25 -2.02 10.94 8.90
CA ILE A 25 -1.43 11.99 8.06
C ILE A 25 0.09 11.87 7.96
N PRO A 26 0.85 11.75 9.08
CA PRO A 26 2.32 11.75 8.98
C PRO A 26 2.92 10.45 8.44
N ALA A 27 2.23 9.31 8.55
CA ALA A 27 2.82 8.01 8.23
C ALA A 27 1.97 7.14 7.29
N ILE A 28 0.73 6.81 7.67
CA ILE A 28 -0.06 5.77 6.98
C ILE A 28 -0.43 6.20 5.55
N ILE A 29 -0.93 7.42 5.37
CA ILE A 29 -1.32 7.92 4.04
C ILE A 29 -0.09 8.09 3.12
N PRO A 30 0.99 8.78 3.53
CA PRO A 30 2.20 8.88 2.72
C PRO A 30 2.79 7.53 2.34
N PHE A 31 2.89 6.59 3.29
CA PHE A 31 3.40 5.24 3.02
C PHE A 31 2.54 4.51 1.99
N ASN A 32 1.22 4.51 2.14
CA ASN A 32 0.31 3.81 1.23
C ASN A 32 0.34 4.43 -0.18
N LEU A 33 0.46 5.77 -0.27
CA LEU A 33 0.59 6.46 -1.56
C LEU A 33 1.89 6.05 -2.26
N LEU A 34 3.02 6.12 -1.56
CA LEU A 34 4.32 5.72 -2.10
C LEU A 34 4.31 4.25 -2.54
N LYS A 35 3.78 3.37 -1.69
CA LYS A 35 3.62 1.94 -1.99
C LYS A 35 2.80 1.73 -3.26
N GLY A 36 1.68 2.45 -3.40
CA GLY A 36 0.81 2.38 -4.57
C GLY A 36 1.52 2.83 -5.84
N ILE A 37 2.24 3.96 -5.78
CA ILE A 37 3.02 4.50 -6.91
C ILE A 37 4.10 3.51 -7.33
N ILE A 38 4.91 3.02 -6.39
CA ILE A 38 5.99 2.09 -6.70
C ILE A 38 5.44 0.79 -7.30
N SER A 39 4.42 0.21 -6.68
CA SER A 39 3.82 -1.04 -7.17
C SER A 39 3.21 -0.86 -8.56
N GLY A 40 2.52 0.25 -8.80
CA GLY A 40 1.94 0.58 -10.11
C GLY A 40 3.01 0.79 -11.18
N ALA A 41 4.05 1.58 -10.87
CA ALA A 41 5.15 1.84 -11.79
C ALA A 41 5.92 0.55 -12.15
N LEU A 42 6.24 -0.27 -11.16
CA LEU A 42 6.89 -1.57 -11.38
C LEU A 42 6.02 -2.48 -12.23
N THR A 43 4.73 -2.61 -11.90
CA THR A 43 3.79 -3.44 -12.67
C THR A 43 3.71 -2.96 -14.12
N PHE A 44 3.60 -1.64 -14.35
CA PHE A 44 3.54 -1.09 -15.70
C PHE A 44 4.80 -1.39 -16.53
N ILE A 45 5.98 -1.17 -15.95
CA ILE A 45 7.26 -1.43 -16.63
C ILE A 45 7.43 -2.92 -16.93
N LEU A 46 7.16 -3.78 -15.94
CA LEU A 46 7.31 -5.21 -16.06
C LEU A 46 6.31 -5.79 -17.05
N TYR A 47 5.03 -5.41 -16.96
CA TYR A 47 4.01 -5.91 -17.87
C TYR A 47 4.32 -5.55 -19.32
N LYS A 48 4.77 -4.32 -19.60
CA LYS A 48 5.18 -3.93 -20.95
C LYS A 48 6.32 -4.79 -21.51
N ARG A 49 7.29 -5.18 -20.66
CA ARG A 49 8.43 -6.03 -21.07
C ARG A 49 8.09 -7.52 -21.15
N LEU A 50 7.23 -7.99 -20.26
CA LEU A 50 6.87 -9.40 -20.15
C LEU A 50 5.70 -9.77 -21.09
N TYR A 51 4.92 -8.81 -21.57
CA TYR A 51 3.80 -9.04 -22.47
C TYR A 51 4.16 -9.94 -23.68
N PRO A 52 5.28 -9.72 -24.40
CA PRO A 52 5.68 -10.61 -25.50
C PRO A 52 6.07 -12.02 -25.04
N LEU A 53 6.53 -12.18 -23.80
CA LEU A 53 6.95 -13.49 -23.26
C LEU A 53 5.77 -14.30 -22.73
N ILE A 54 4.72 -13.64 -22.25
CA ILE A 54 3.56 -14.28 -21.58
C ILE A 54 2.39 -14.46 -22.55
N ILE A 55 2.09 -13.46 -23.39
CA ILE A 55 0.88 -13.43 -24.23
C ILE A 55 1.21 -13.68 -25.71
N SER A 56 2.38 -13.29 -26.19
CA SER A 56 2.77 -13.50 -27.60
C SER A 56 3.40 -14.88 -27.82
N LYS A 57 2.63 -15.95 -27.55
CA LYS A 57 2.80 -17.23 -28.23
C LYS A 57 1.81 -17.33 -29.38
#